data_AF-A0A3A4PG42-F1
#
_entry.id   AF-A0A3A4PG42-F1
#
_cell.length_a   1.000
_cell.length_b   1.000
_cell.length_c   1.000
_cell.angle_alpha   90.00
_cell.angle_beta   90.00
_cell.angle_gamma   90.00
#
_symmetry.space_group_name_H-M   'P 1'
#
loop_
_entity.id
_entity.type
_entity.pdbx_description
1 polymer ?
#
loop_
_entity_poly.entity_id
_entity_poly.type
_entity_poly.pdbx_seq_one_letter_code
_entity_poly.pdbx_strand_id
1 'polypeptide(L)'
;MAGSWYSEDELKELSTPVIKRIAKAIKRGEDRKALSLCDDLKEERILLHDFFADACTALFTWVGENLGEERLYDMFTFIFEQSAQRQIFDLLNMEIDRGLEAALLVRIGWVAHSCSGAGEHGGAFRLEEDDEKFTFIMDPCGSGGRLWRKGRYEPPYDFAVTSKAYPWTFNREGLPYYCVHCPFLNELLPMQYLGFPTWPVDPPTEAMDECRWYVYKDKWAVPQSYYDRYGQEKKKGPQGSGNGERWFSDEQLTEIIRPTPDRIKDRLNKGDRKMALHICREMGGEFFFLHNLYVNMLVANLDFVAREAGEEGLGEALSYVFEKCVKEQMISILEALPRREALKSIIHNFFLADTCGGAGYPPARFEVREDANGITVLLNSCGSGGKLLRHGTYEPRNDLRKIVEWLQVVLIRVAVKRPRVQALLESTLQYSVDFFYEMRKPEGMGITQEPHDWSGGRMFVPYYCTFCTSFVRASGVDWLEVIPPGGRREPCVWRARK
;
A
#
# COMPACT_ATOMS: atom_id res chain seq x y z
N MET A 1 33.16 20.66 19.01
CA MET A 1 31.85 20.96 18.39
C MET A 1 31.81 20.21 17.08
N ALA A 2 30.95 19.21 16.94
CA ALA A 2 30.78 18.52 15.66
C ALA A 2 30.27 19.55 14.63
N GLY A 3 30.85 19.56 13.42
CA GLY A 3 30.42 20.45 12.34
C GLY A 3 28.94 20.25 11.99
N SER A 4 28.36 21.20 11.25
CA SER A 4 27.05 21.00 10.64
C SER A 4 27.13 19.85 9.64
N TRP A 5 26.19 18.90 9.74
CA TRP A 5 26.04 17.79 8.80
C TRP A 5 25.43 18.28 7.50
N TYR A 6 24.50 19.23 7.51
CA TYR A 6 23.79 19.68 6.32
C TYR A 6 23.68 21.20 6.23
N SER A 7 23.88 21.73 5.03
CA SER A 7 23.52 23.12 4.73
C SER A 7 22.00 23.35 4.86
N GLU A 8 21.57 24.62 5.00
CA GLU A 8 20.15 24.97 5.05
C GLU A 8 19.38 24.51 3.80
N ASP A 9 20.03 24.58 2.63
CA ASP A 9 19.46 24.10 1.37
C ASP A 9 19.31 22.57 1.35
N GLU A 10 20.29 21.84 1.87
CA GLU A 10 20.18 20.38 2.04
C GLU A 10 19.06 20.00 3.00
N LEU A 11 18.91 20.67 4.15
CA LEU A 11 17.81 20.42 5.10
C LEU A 11 16.43 20.65 4.47
N LYS A 12 16.31 21.72 3.67
CA LYS A 12 15.08 22.02 2.92
C LYS A 12 14.80 20.99 1.83
N GLU A 13 15.84 20.50 1.16
CA GLU A 13 15.73 19.45 0.16
C GLU A 13 15.32 18.12 0.79
N LEU A 14 15.97 17.74 1.89
CA LEU A 14 15.60 16.57 2.71
C LEU A 14 14.14 16.67 3.16
N SER A 15 13.62 17.87 3.43
CA SER A 15 12.21 18.08 3.82
C SER A 15 11.23 18.14 2.64
N THR A 16 11.68 17.99 1.39
CA THR A 16 10.84 18.15 0.19
C THR A 16 10.71 16.83 -0.59
N PRO A 17 9.51 16.24 -0.71
CA PRO A 17 9.28 15.05 -1.53
C PRO A 17 9.77 15.19 -2.98
N VAL A 18 10.30 14.12 -3.57
CA VAL A 18 10.90 14.12 -4.91
C VAL A 18 9.92 14.63 -5.97
N ILE A 19 8.64 14.23 -5.90
CA ILE A 19 7.57 14.74 -6.78
C ILE A 19 7.50 16.27 -6.79
N LYS A 20 7.60 16.92 -5.61
CA LYS A 20 7.60 18.38 -5.51
C LYS A 20 8.90 18.99 -6.03
N ARG A 21 10.03 18.28 -5.91
CA ARG A 21 11.32 18.69 -6.50
C ARG A 21 11.24 18.65 -8.04
N ILE A 22 10.65 17.60 -8.64
CA ILE A 22 10.39 17.48 -10.09
C ILE A 22 9.56 18.69 -10.56
N ALA A 23 8.41 18.94 -9.93
CA ALA A 23 7.54 20.05 -10.31
C ALA A 23 8.23 21.43 -10.22
N LYS A 24 9.11 21.63 -9.23
CA LYS A 24 9.91 22.86 -9.09
C LYS A 24 10.95 22.98 -10.21
N ALA A 25 11.66 21.90 -10.54
CA ALA A 25 12.65 21.88 -11.62
C ALA A 25 12.01 22.19 -12.98
N ILE A 26 10.87 21.56 -13.30
CA ILE A 26 10.11 21.83 -14.55
C ILE A 26 9.71 23.31 -14.64
N LYS A 27 9.19 23.89 -13.55
CA LYS A 27 8.78 25.31 -13.51
C LYS A 27 9.94 26.28 -13.72
N ARG A 28 11.16 25.89 -13.36
CA ARG A 28 12.39 26.68 -13.53
C ARG A 28 13.08 26.46 -14.88
N GLY A 29 12.58 25.53 -15.69
CA GLY A 29 13.24 25.14 -16.95
C GLY A 29 14.50 24.29 -16.73
N GLU A 30 14.67 23.70 -15.55
CA GLU A 30 15.80 22.83 -15.19
C GLU A 30 15.55 21.39 -15.68
N ASP A 31 15.36 21.20 -16.99
CA ASP A 31 14.86 19.93 -17.54
C ASP A 31 15.78 18.74 -17.21
N ARG A 32 17.10 18.90 -17.30
CA ARG A 32 18.07 17.84 -16.91
C ARG A 32 17.91 17.42 -15.45
N LYS A 33 17.65 18.36 -14.56
CA LYS A 33 17.42 18.07 -13.14
C LYS A 33 16.08 17.36 -12.96
N ALA A 34 15.04 17.79 -13.67
CA ALA A 34 13.73 17.12 -13.63
C ALA A 34 13.82 15.67 -14.11
N LEU A 35 14.59 15.41 -15.19
CA LEU A 35 14.84 14.05 -15.69
C LEU A 35 15.54 13.18 -14.65
N SER A 36 16.62 13.69 -14.02
CA SER A 36 17.31 12.96 -12.94
C SER A 36 16.40 12.66 -11.75
N LEU A 37 15.57 13.63 -11.34
CA LEU A 37 14.63 13.43 -10.23
C LEU A 37 13.52 12.43 -10.57
N CYS A 38 13.17 12.24 -11.84
CA CYS A 38 12.26 11.17 -12.26
C CYS A 38 12.89 9.79 -12.05
N ASP A 39 14.20 9.66 -12.23
CA ASP A 39 14.92 8.42 -11.95
C ASP A 39 15.03 8.20 -10.43
N ASP A 40 15.37 9.24 -9.65
CA ASP A 40 15.36 9.17 -8.17
C ASP A 40 13.99 8.71 -7.61
N LEU A 41 12.89 9.18 -8.20
CA LEU A 41 11.53 8.81 -7.76
C LEU A 41 11.19 7.34 -8.00
N LYS A 42 11.76 6.72 -9.05
CA LYS A 42 11.59 5.29 -9.30
C LYS A 42 12.23 4.49 -8.17
N GLU A 43 13.37 4.94 -7.66
CA GLU A 43 14.11 4.27 -6.58
C GLU A 43 13.51 4.54 -5.19
N GLU A 44 13.04 5.77 -4.93
CA GLU A 44 12.53 6.23 -3.63
C GLU A 44 11.50 5.28 -3.01
N ARG A 45 10.60 4.72 -3.84
CA ARG A 45 9.43 3.96 -3.37
C ARG A 45 9.69 2.47 -3.21
N ILE A 46 10.75 1.93 -3.82
CA ILE A 46 10.97 0.48 -3.89
C ILE A 46 11.23 -0.09 -2.51
N LEU A 47 12.10 0.57 -1.73
CA LEU A 47 12.47 0.07 -0.41
C LEU A 47 11.26 0.06 0.54
N LEU A 48 10.45 1.12 0.56
CA LEU A 48 9.25 1.15 1.38
C LEU A 48 8.18 0.15 0.91
N HIS A 49 7.98 0.01 -0.41
CA HIS A 49 7.06 -0.97 -0.98
C HIS A 49 7.48 -2.40 -0.59
N ASP A 50 8.76 -2.73 -0.79
CA ASP A 50 9.30 -4.06 -0.53
C ASP A 50 9.30 -4.37 0.96
N PHE A 51 9.60 -3.38 1.81
CA PHE A 51 9.40 -3.48 3.25
C PHE A 51 7.97 -3.88 3.61
N PHE A 52 6.95 -3.23 3.02
CA PHE A 52 5.56 -3.58 3.32
C PHE A 52 5.20 -4.99 2.86
N ALA A 53 5.59 -5.37 1.64
CA ALA A 53 5.31 -6.70 1.12
C ALA A 53 5.99 -7.79 1.96
N ASP A 54 7.28 -7.60 2.30
CA ASP A 54 8.06 -8.50 3.13
C ASP A 54 7.48 -8.59 4.56
N ALA A 55 7.14 -7.44 5.19
CA ALA A 55 6.55 -7.43 6.53
C ALA A 55 5.19 -8.14 6.57
N CYS A 56 4.35 -7.99 5.55
CA CYS A 56 3.10 -8.73 5.46
C CYS A 56 3.34 -10.24 5.35
N THR A 57 4.20 -10.71 4.43
CA THR A 57 4.45 -12.15 4.29
C THR A 57 5.10 -12.75 5.55
N ALA A 58 5.97 -12.00 6.24
CA ALA A 58 6.57 -12.45 7.48
C ALA A 58 5.54 -12.58 8.60
N LEU A 59 4.63 -11.62 8.75
CA LEU A 59 3.54 -11.71 9.72
C LEU A 59 2.58 -12.85 9.41
N PHE A 60 2.24 -13.07 8.13
CA PHE A 60 1.39 -14.20 7.75
C PHE A 60 2.09 -15.54 8.04
N THR A 61 3.39 -15.63 7.77
CA THR A 61 4.21 -16.80 8.11
C THR A 61 4.19 -17.05 9.61
N TRP A 62 4.47 -16.03 10.41
CA TRP A 62 4.46 -16.12 11.86
C TRP A 62 3.11 -16.63 12.38
N VAL A 63 1.99 -16.10 11.86
CA VAL A 63 0.64 -16.57 12.25
C VAL A 63 0.44 -18.04 11.89
N GLY A 64 0.77 -18.46 10.66
CA GLY A 64 0.58 -19.85 10.26
C GLY A 64 1.46 -20.84 11.03
N GLU A 65 2.70 -20.45 11.35
CA GLU A 65 3.66 -21.30 12.09
C GLU A 65 3.35 -21.38 13.60
N ASN A 66 2.93 -20.27 14.22
CA ASN A 66 2.80 -20.18 15.68
C ASN A 66 1.35 -20.32 16.17
N LEU A 67 0.38 -19.90 15.36
CA LEU A 67 -1.05 -20.01 15.68
C LEU A 67 -1.76 -21.10 14.87
N GLY A 68 -1.09 -21.63 13.84
CA GLY A 68 -1.59 -22.68 12.95
C GLY A 68 -2.14 -22.11 11.64
N GLU A 69 -1.90 -22.84 10.55
CA GLU A 69 -2.28 -22.44 9.18
C GLU A 69 -3.78 -22.16 9.01
N GLU A 70 -4.65 -22.83 9.78
CA GLU A 70 -6.09 -22.59 9.75
C GLU A 70 -6.49 -21.20 10.26
N ARG A 71 -5.67 -20.58 11.14
CA ARG A 71 -5.92 -19.22 11.65
C ARG A 71 -5.69 -18.14 10.58
N LEU A 72 -5.05 -18.48 9.46
CA LEU A 72 -4.95 -17.56 8.32
C LEU A 72 -6.35 -17.18 7.79
N TYR A 73 -7.33 -18.09 7.87
CA TYR A 73 -8.71 -17.78 7.47
C TYR A 73 -9.30 -16.66 8.31
N ASP A 74 -9.20 -16.77 9.63
CA ASP A 74 -9.72 -15.77 10.57
C ASP A 74 -8.96 -14.46 10.43
N MET A 75 -7.64 -14.53 10.28
CA MET A 75 -6.77 -13.38 10.08
C MET A 75 -7.14 -12.60 8.80
N PHE A 76 -7.25 -13.27 7.64
CA PHE A 76 -7.57 -12.60 6.39
C PHE A 76 -9.02 -12.09 6.35
N THR A 77 -9.94 -12.77 7.03
CA THR A 77 -11.31 -12.26 7.24
C THR A 77 -11.28 -10.97 8.05
N PHE A 78 -10.56 -10.96 9.19
CA PHE A 78 -10.39 -9.77 10.01
C PHE A 78 -9.73 -8.62 9.24
N ILE A 79 -8.66 -8.92 8.50
CA ILE A 79 -7.98 -7.94 7.64
C ILE A 79 -8.95 -7.35 6.62
N PHE A 80 -9.75 -8.17 5.94
CA PHE A 80 -10.72 -7.67 4.96
C PHE A 80 -11.74 -6.72 5.60
N GLU A 81 -12.32 -7.11 6.74
CA GLU A 81 -13.30 -6.29 7.48
C GLU A 81 -12.70 -4.94 7.90
N GLN A 82 -11.44 -4.94 8.31
CA GLN A 82 -10.75 -3.75 8.81
C GLN A 82 -10.13 -2.87 7.73
N SER A 83 -9.69 -3.44 6.60
CA SER A 83 -8.84 -2.73 5.62
C SER A 83 -9.46 -2.53 4.24
N ALA A 84 -10.36 -3.41 3.80
CA ALA A 84 -10.85 -3.41 2.43
C ALA A 84 -12.37 -3.22 2.34
N GLN A 85 -13.15 -3.82 3.24
CA GLN A 85 -14.61 -3.84 3.16
C GLN A 85 -15.19 -2.42 3.07
N ARG A 86 -14.85 -1.54 4.00
CA ARG A 86 -15.39 -0.17 4.06
C ARG A 86 -14.73 0.81 3.10
N GLN A 87 -13.46 0.56 2.79
CA GLN A 87 -12.59 1.42 2.01
C GLN A 87 -12.80 1.22 0.52
N ILE A 88 -13.11 -0.01 0.12
CA ILE A 88 -13.23 -0.45 -1.28
C ILE A 88 -14.65 -0.95 -1.54
N PHE A 89 -15.09 -2.01 -0.86
CA PHE A 89 -16.29 -2.75 -1.28
C PHE A 89 -17.61 -2.05 -0.97
N ASP A 90 -17.68 -1.22 0.07
CA ASP A 90 -18.82 -0.32 0.32
C ASP A 90 -19.07 0.61 -0.90
N LEU A 91 -17.99 1.03 -1.57
CA LEU A 91 -18.01 1.93 -2.73
C LEU A 91 -18.17 1.18 -4.06
N LEU A 92 -17.53 0.03 -4.22
CA LEU A 92 -17.65 -0.80 -5.44
C LEU A 92 -19.04 -1.41 -5.61
N ASN A 93 -19.84 -1.45 -4.54
CA ASN A 93 -21.27 -1.77 -4.62
C ASN A 93 -22.12 -0.60 -5.17
N MET A 94 -21.52 0.25 -6.00
CA MET A 94 -22.19 1.28 -6.77
C MET A 94 -22.17 0.85 -8.24
N GLU A 95 -23.23 1.17 -9.00
CA GLU A 95 -23.23 0.97 -10.45
C GLU A 95 -22.31 2.01 -11.10
N ILE A 96 -21.00 1.75 -11.08
CA ILE A 96 -19.98 2.51 -11.80
C ILE A 96 -19.64 1.81 -13.12
N ASP A 97 -19.22 2.59 -14.11
CA ASP A 97 -18.73 2.07 -15.38
C ASP A 97 -17.50 1.17 -15.15
N ARG A 98 -17.50 -0.03 -15.73
CA ARG A 98 -16.45 -1.05 -15.51
C ARG A 98 -15.16 -0.70 -16.23
N GLY A 99 -15.21 0.08 -17.31
CA GLY A 99 -14.02 0.65 -17.95
C GLY A 99 -13.33 1.66 -17.05
N LEU A 100 -14.10 2.50 -16.35
CA LEU A 100 -13.53 3.38 -15.33
C LEU A 100 -12.90 2.61 -14.16
N GLU A 101 -13.55 1.55 -13.67
CA GLU A 101 -12.97 0.70 -12.64
C GLU A 101 -11.64 0.08 -13.08
N ALA A 102 -11.56 -0.42 -14.31
CA ALA A 102 -10.30 -0.91 -14.88
C ALA A 102 -9.24 0.20 -14.94
N ALA A 103 -9.58 1.39 -15.43
CA ALA A 103 -8.64 2.52 -15.47
C ALA A 103 -8.15 2.96 -14.09
N LEU A 104 -9.01 2.89 -13.06
CA LEU A 104 -8.60 3.14 -11.68
C LEU A 104 -7.61 2.09 -11.20
N LEU A 105 -7.92 0.80 -11.37
CA LEU A 105 -7.02 -0.29 -10.96
C LEU A 105 -5.64 -0.17 -11.60
N VAL A 106 -5.58 0.21 -12.88
CA VAL A 106 -4.32 0.57 -13.55
C VAL A 106 -3.58 1.65 -12.76
N ARG A 107 -4.22 2.82 -12.57
CA ARG A 107 -3.56 4.01 -12.04
C ARG A 107 -3.19 3.92 -10.56
N ILE A 108 -4.10 3.45 -9.71
CA ILE A 108 -3.94 3.49 -8.24
C ILE A 108 -3.36 2.19 -7.68
N GLY A 109 -3.47 1.09 -8.42
CA GLY A 109 -3.03 -0.24 -8.01
C GLY A 109 -1.79 -0.68 -8.78
N TRP A 110 -1.95 -0.99 -10.06
CA TRP A 110 -0.95 -1.75 -10.82
C TRP A 110 0.27 -0.95 -11.25
N VAL A 111 0.10 0.32 -11.65
CA VAL A 111 1.27 1.19 -11.92
C VAL A 111 2.08 1.38 -10.64
N ALA A 112 1.44 1.60 -9.49
CA ALA A 112 2.13 1.70 -8.21
C ALA A 112 2.82 0.38 -7.81
N HIS A 113 2.13 -0.75 -7.91
CA HIS A 113 2.68 -2.09 -7.62
C HIS A 113 3.82 -2.48 -8.54
N SER A 114 3.84 -2.00 -9.79
CA SER A 114 4.94 -2.24 -10.72
C SER A 114 6.26 -1.65 -10.23
N CYS A 115 6.22 -0.72 -9.25
CA CYS A 115 7.37 0.06 -8.81
C CYS A 115 8.09 0.73 -9.99
N SER A 116 7.36 1.12 -11.03
CA SER A 116 7.92 1.65 -12.28
C SER A 116 8.92 0.72 -12.98
N GLY A 117 8.79 -0.60 -12.79
CA GLY A 117 9.72 -1.62 -13.27
C GLY A 117 11.07 -1.61 -12.58
N ALA A 118 11.19 -0.92 -11.44
CA ALA A 118 12.45 -0.75 -10.72
C ALA A 118 12.63 -1.80 -9.61
N GLY A 119 13.88 -2.01 -9.22
CA GLY A 119 14.29 -2.99 -8.22
C GLY A 119 14.44 -4.40 -8.78
N GLU A 120 14.90 -5.32 -7.93
CA GLU A 120 15.04 -6.72 -8.30
C GLU A 120 13.67 -7.34 -8.62
N HIS A 121 13.58 -8.01 -9.77
CA HIS A 121 12.34 -8.56 -10.33
C HIS A 121 11.18 -7.55 -10.35
N GLY A 122 11.44 -6.31 -10.76
CA GLY A 122 10.45 -5.23 -10.84
C GLY A 122 9.14 -5.69 -11.50
N GLY A 123 8.01 -5.32 -10.89
CA GLY A 123 6.70 -5.75 -11.38
C GLY A 123 6.43 -5.19 -12.78
N ALA A 124 5.76 -5.98 -13.61
CA ALA A 124 5.31 -5.56 -14.92
C ALA A 124 3.90 -6.09 -15.17
N PHE A 125 3.12 -5.35 -15.95
CA PHE A 125 1.80 -5.82 -16.35
C PHE A 125 1.40 -5.31 -17.74
N ARG A 126 0.53 -6.08 -18.38
CA ARG A 126 -0.19 -5.74 -19.60
C ARG A 126 -1.68 -5.64 -19.28
N LEU A 127 -2.39 -4.85 -20.07
CA LEU A 127 -3.84 -4.76 -20.01
C LEU A 127 -4.41 -5.08 -21.38
N GLU A 128 -5.27 -6.09 -21.43
CA GLU A 128 -6.02 -6.49 -22.61
C GLU A 128 -7.50 -6.22 -22.40
N GLU A 129 -8.22 -5.97 -23.49
CA GLU A 129 -9.67 -5.77 -23.49
C GLU A 129 -10.30 -6.63 -24.60
N ASP A 130 -11.26 -7.47 -24.22
CA ASP A 130 -12.09 -8.23 -25.16
C ASP A 130 -13.58 -7.84 -24.99
N ASP A 131 -14.50 -8.54 -25.64
CA ASP A 131 -15.94 -8.25 -25.58
C ASP A 131 -16.57 -8.51 -24.19
N GLU A 132 -15.91 -9.29 -23.33
CA GLU A 132 -16.44 -9.77 -22.05
C GLU A 132 -15.77 -9.15 -20.82
N LYS A 133 -14.49 -8.76 -20.94
CA LYS A 133 -13.67 -8.35 -19.79
C LYS A 133 -12.43 -7.53 -20.17
N PHE A 134 -11.85 -6.92 -19.15
CA PHE A 134 -10.46 -6.50 -19.12
C PHE A 134 -9.62 -7.57 -18.44
N THR A 135 -8.44 -7.86 -18.99
CA THR A 135 -7.48 -8.81 -18.44
C THR A 135 -6.19 -8.11 -18.07
N PHE A 136 -5.88 -8.07 -16.77
CA PHE A 136 -4.61 -7.61 -16.24
C PHE A 136 -3.67 -8.81 -16.16
N ILE A 137 -2.60 -8.81 -16.96
CA ILE A 137 -1.63 -9.90 -17.01
C ILE A 137 -0.34 -9.41 -16.38
N MET A 138 0.06 -9.99 -15.27
CA MET A 138 1.19 -9.52 -14.46
C MET A 138 2.33 -10.53 -14.42
N ASP A 139 3.54 -10.06 -14.70
CA ASP A 139 4.72 -10.91 -14.90
C ASP A 139 6.03 -10.19 -14.45
N PRO A 140 6.45 -10.31 -13.17
CA PRO A 140 5.66 -10.87 -12.07
C PRO A 140 4.57 -9.88 -11.63
N CYS A 141 3.59 -10.37 -10.88
CA CYS A 141 2.80 -9.47 -10.03
C CYS A 141 3.73 -8.72 -9.08
N GLY A 142 3.52 -7.40 -8.96
CA GLY A 142 4.44 -6.49 -8.28
C GLY A 142 4.64 -6.74 -6.78
N SER A 143 3.86 -7.66 -6.21
CA SER A 143 3.92 -8.06 -4.81
C SER A 143 4.26 -9.55 -4.65
N GLY A 144 3.28 -10.45 -4.59
CA GLY A 144 3.49 -11.88 -4.32
C GLY A 144 4.39 -12.59 -5.34
N GLY A 145 4.15 -12.37 -6.63
CA GLY A 145 5.01 -12.94 -7.69
C GLY A 145 6.45 -12.43 -7.60
N ARG A 146 6.62 -11.15 -7.25
CA ARG A 146 7.93 -10.54 -7.04
C ARG A 146 8.64 -11.11 -5.80
N LEU A 147 7.94 -11.32 -4.69
CA LEU A 147 8.47 -12.04 -3.52
C LEU A 147 8.93 -13.45 -3.87
N TRP A 148 8.14 -14.15 -4.69
CA TRP A 148 8.46 -15.51 -5.09
C TRP A 148 9.73 -15.57 -5.95
N ARG A 149 9.85 -14.69 -6.96
CA ARG A 149 11.05 -14.62 -7.81
C ARG A 149 12.30 -14.18 -7.06
N LYS A 150 12.16 -13.37 -6.01
CA LYS A 150 13.24 -13.01 -5.09
C LYS A 150 13.68 -14.16 -4.16
N GLY A 151 13.07 -15.35 -4.27
CA GLY A 151 13.43 -16.49 -3.43
C GLY A 151 13.06 -16.31 -1.96
N ARG A 152 12.05 -15.47 -1.64
CA ARG A 152 11.64 -15.21 -0.25
C ARG A 152 11.06 -16.43 0.48
N TYR A 153 10.69 -17.46 -0.26
CA TYR A 153 10.20 -18.75 0.28
C TYR A 153 11.31 -19.81 0.37
N GLU A 154 12.54 -19.46 -0.03
CA GLU A 154 13.72 -20.31 0.05
C GLU A 154 14.64 -19.88 1.21
N PRO A 155 15.61 -20.72 1.64
CA PRO A 155 16.61 -20.31 2.61
C PRO A 155 17.39 -19.06 2.15
N PRO A 156 17.70 -18.11 3.06
CA PRO A 156 17.53 -18.16 4.52
C PRO A 156 16.23 -17.53 5.05
N TYR A 157 15.33 -17.10 4.15
CA TYR A 157 14.09 -16.41 4.54
C TYR A 157 13.04 -17.41 5.01
N ASP A 158 12.87 -18.51 4.27
CA ASP A 158 11.98 -19.61 4.63
C ASP A 158 10.56 -19.15 4.95
N PHE A 159 10.02 -18.16 4.23
CA PHE A 159 8.61 -17.82 4.39
C PHE A 159 7.71 -18.98 3.99
N ALA A 160 6.56 -19.08 4.63
CA ALA A 160 5.70 -20.24 4.48
C ALA A 160 4.85 -20.22 3.20
N VAL A 161 4.57 -21.44 2.73
CA VAL A 161 3.59 -21.78 1.71
C VAL A 161 2.54 -22.69 2.34
N THR A 162 1.35 -22.78 1.73
CA THR A 162 0.28 -23.63 2.26
C THR A 162 0.70 -25.10 2.31
N SER A 163 0.53 -25.73 3.47
CA SER A 163 0.88 -27.15 3.68
C SER A 163 -0.09 -28.13 3.01
N LYS A 164 -1.29 -27.68 2.70
CA LYS A 164 -2.32 -28.42 1.95
C LYS A 164 -3.25 -27.48 1.20
N ALA A 165 -4.10 -28.06 0.35
CA ALA A 165 -5.17 -27.32 -0.29
C ALA A 165 -6.31 -27.01 0.69
N TYR A 166 -6.76 -25.75 0.70
CA TYR A 166 -7.97 -25.30 1.38
C TYR A 166 -8.93 -24.62 0.40
N PRO A 167 -10.24 -24.60 0.70
CA PRO A 167 -11.21 -23.84 -0.07
C PRO A 167 -10.81 -22.37 -0.27
N TRP A 168 -10.15 -21.78 0.74
CA TRP A 168 -9.71 -20.38 0.74
C TRP A 168 -8.28 -20.15 0.22
N THR A 169 -7.59 -21.19 -0.28
CA THR A 169 -6.25 -21.08 -0.90
C THR A 169 -6.28 -21.37 -2.39
N PHE A 170 -7.35 -20.95 -3.08
CA PHE A 170 -7.57 -21.32 -4.47
C PHE A 170 -7.70 -22.84 -4.71
N ASN A 171 -7.94 -23.63 -3.66
CA ASN A 171 -7.80 -25.10 -3.61
C ASN A 171 -6.39 -25.59 -3.96
N ARG A 172 -5.37 -24.86 -3.53
CA ARG A 172 -3.96 -25.18 -3.81
C ARG A 172 -3.14 -25.38 -2.54
N GLU A 173 -2.36 -26.45 -2.57
CA GLU A 173 -1.18 -26.67 -1.72
C GLU A 173 0.02 -25.93 -2.32
N GLY A 174 0.99 -25.56 -1.49
CA GLY A 174 2.19 -24.83 -1.91
C GLY A 174 1.93 -23.39 -2.36
N LEU A 175 0.76 -22.81 -2.03
CA LEU A 175 0.48 -21.41 -2.34
C LEU A 175 1.25 -20.51 -1.35
N PRO A 176 2.07 -19.56 -1.83
CA PRO A 176 2.78 -18.66 -0.93
C PRO A 176 1.83 -17.89 -0.02
N TYR A 177 2.14 -17.78 1.27
CA TYR A 177 1.26 -17.14 2.25
C TYR A 177 0.93 -15.69 1.90
N TYR A 178 1.85 -14.98 1.26
CA TYR A 178 1.52 -13.66 0.73
C TYR A 178 0.37 -13.74 -0.28
N CYS A 179 0.37 -14.68 -1.21
CA CYS A 179 -0.67 -14.84 -2.23
C CYS A 179 -2.03 -15.30 -1.65
N VAL A 180 -2.08 -15.78 -0.40
CA VAL A 180 -3.32 -16.21 0.27
C VAL A 180 -4.28 -15.04 0.49
N HIS A 181 -3.84 -13.78 0.57
CA HIS A 181 -4.78 -12.66 0.70
C HIS A 181 -5.66 -12.44 -0.56
N CYS A 182 -5.16 -12.83 -1.75
CA CYS A 182 -5.84 -12.63 -3.02
C CYS A 182 -7.24 -13.28 -3.08
N PRO A 183 -7.44 -14.58 -2.76
CA PRO A 183 -8.77 -15.18 -2.78
C PRO A 183 -9.75 -14.48 -1.83
N PHE A 184 -9.30 -14.04 -0.64
CA PHE A 184 -10.16 -13.31 0.30
C PHE A 184 -10.56 -11.95 -0.24
N LEU A 185 -9.59 -11.18 -0.73
CA LEU A 185 -9.82 -9.82 -1.22
C LEU A 185 -10.68 -9.79 -2.49
N ASN A 186 -10.46 -10.73 -3.41
CA ASN A 186 -10.95 -10.59 -4.78
C ASN A 186 -12.18 -11.46 -5.09
N GLU A 187 -12.29 -12.60 -4.42
CA GLU A 187 -13.28 -13.63 -4.75
C GLU A 187 -14.18 -13.97 -3.56
N LEU A 188 -13.65 -14.64 -2.54
CA LEU A 188 -14.41 -15.26 -1.46
C LEU A 188 -15.25 -14.26 -0.65
N LEU A 189 -14.61 -13.24 -0.07
CA LEU A 189 -15.33 -12.29 0.79
C LEU A 189 -16.20 -11.32 -0.01
N PRO A 190 -15.79 -10.82 -1.20
CA PRO A 190 -16.70 -10.10 -2.08
C PRO A 190 -17.93 -10.92 -2.50
N MET A 191 -17.79 -12.22 -2.77
CA MET A 191 -18.96 -13.06 -3.05
C MET A 191 -19.94 -13.10 -1.86
N GLN A 192 -19.42 -13.24 -0.65
CA GLN A 192 -20.24 -13.24 0.57
C GLN A 192 -20.89 -11.87 0.81
N TYR A 193 -20.14 -10.78 0.60
CA TYR A 193 -20.54 -9.42 0.93
C TYR A 193 -21.39 -8.74 -0.16
N LEU A 194 -20.99 -8.87 -1.43
CA LEU A 194 -21.62 -8.24 -2.59
C LEU A 194 -22.47 -9.20 -3.43
N GLY A 195 -22.24 -10.51 -3.34
CA GLY A 195 -22.93 -11.52 -4.12
C GLY A 195 -22.24 -11.94 -5.42
N PHE A 196 -21.06 -11.39 -5.71
CA PHE A 196 -20.23 -11.73 -6.87
C PHE A 196 -18.74 -11.47 -6.55
N PRO A 197 -17.80 -12.19 -7.19
CA PRO A 197 -16.39 -11.85 -7.10
C PRO A 197 -16.12 -10.54 -7.86
N THR A 198 -15.34 -9.64 -7.25
CA THR A 198 -15.08 -8.33 -7.86
C THR A 198 -14.02 -8.43 -8.96
N TRP A 199 -12.92 -9.14 -8.66
CA TRP A 199 -11.75 -9.26 -9.54
C TRP A 199 -11.22 -10.69 -9.60
N PRO A 200 -11.93 -11.63 -10.25
CA PRO A 200 -11.49 -13.04 -10.33
C PRO A 200 -10.02 -13.17 -10.75
N VAL A 201 -9.31 -14.12 -10.13
CA VAL A 201 -7.86 -14.31 -10.29
C VAL A 201 -7.54 -15.71 -10.74
N ASP A 202 -6.70 -15.78 -11.78
CA ASP A 202 -5.94 -16.99 -12.08
C ASP A 202 -4.53 -16.81 -11.49
N PRO A 203 -4.25 -17.46 -10.34
CA PRO A 203 -2.98 -17.29 -9.64
C PRO A 203 -1.84 -18.00 -10.37
N PRO A 204 -0.60 -17.51 -10.29
CA PRO A 204 0.55 -18.15 -10.91
C PRO A 204 0.76 -19.54 -10.30
N THR A 205 1.02 -20.56 -11.13
CA THR A 205 1.29 -21.92 -10.63
C THR A 205 2.66 -22.03 -10.00
N GLU A 206 3.67 -21.46 -10.65
CA GLU A 206 5.07 -21.40 -10.24
C GLU A 206 5.57 -19.96 -10.18
N ALA A 207 6.77 -19.74 -9.63
CA ALA A 207 7.37 -18.42 -9.48
C ALA A 207 7.51 -17.63 -10.80
N MET A 208 7.75 -18.33 -11.91
CA MET A 208 7.96 -17.72 -13.23
C MET A 208 6.67 -17.54 -14.03
N ASP A 209 5.54 -18.01 -13.54
CA ASP A 209 4.27 -17.84 -14.23
C ASP A 209 3.69 -16.44 -14.04
N GLU A 210 2.76 -16.09 -14.91
CA GLU A 210 1.99 -14.87 -14.83
C GLU A 210 0.78 -15.01 -13.89
N CYS A 211 0.41 -13.91 -13.24
CA CYS A 211 -0.84 -13.79 -12.51
C CYS A 211 -1.83 -13.04 -13.40
N ARG A 212 -3.09 -13.49 -13.45
CA ARG A 212 -4.14 -12.81 -14.25
C ARG A 212 -5.29 -12.37 -13.37
N TRP A 213 -5.69 -11.11 -13.50
CA TRP A 213 -6.89 -10.58 -12.87
C TRP A 213 -7.87 -10.14 -13.93
N TYR A 214 -9.16 -10.36 -13.67
CA TYR A 214 -10.22 -10.03 -14.60
C TYR A 214 -11.16 -8.96 -14.04
N VAL A 215 -11.51 -7.98 -14.87
CA VAL A 215 -12.63 -7.08 -14.63
C VAL A 215 -13.68 -7.36 -15.71
N TYR A 216 -14.68 -8.16 -15.37
CA TYR A 216 -15.79 -8.44 -16.29
C TYR A 216 -16.62 -7.18 -16.55
N LYS A 217 -17.00 -6.96 -17.81
CA LYS A 217 -17.84 -5.83 -18.26
C LYS A 217 -19.24 -5.92 -17.68
N ASP A 218 -19.76 -7.14 -17.58
CA ASP A 218 -20.89 -7.48 -16.73
C ASP A 218 -20.39 -8.26 -15.50
N LYS A 219 -20.50 -7.64 -14.32
CA LYS A 219 -20.09 -8.24 -13.04
C LYS A 219 -20.87 -9.53 -12.68
N TRP A 220 -22.01 -9.79 -13.33
CA TRP A 220 -22.79 -11.02 -13.16
C TRP A 220 -22.46 -12.09 -14.21
N ALA A 221 -21.68 -11.74 -15.24
CA ALA A 221 -21.24 -12.66 -16.28
C ALA A 221 -20.01 -13.49 -15.88
N VAL A 222 -19.46 -13.29 -14.67
CA VAL A 222 -18.32 -14.08 -14.17
C VAL A 222 -18.59 -15.59 -14.28
N PRO A 223 -17.68 -16.39 -14.86
CA PRO A 223 -17.88 -17.83 -15.06
C PRO A 223 -18.23 -18.60 -13.79
N GLN A 224 -19.03 -19.66 -13.94
CA GLN A 224 -19.48 -20.52 -12.84
C GLN A 224 -18.30 -21.17 -12.09
N SER A 225 -17.19 -21.46 -12.77
CA SER A 225 -15.99 -22.06 -12.19
C SER A 225 -15.40 -21.27 -11.01
N TYR A 226 -15.49 -19.94 -11.03
CA TYR A 226 -15.02 -19.11 -9.90
C TYR A 226 -15.89 -19.27 -8.65
N TYR A 227 -17.18 -19.57 -8.81
CA TYR A 227 -18.09 -19.84 -7.70
C TYR A 227 -17.93 -21.27 -7.18
N ASP A 228 -17.82 -22.24 -8.11
CA ASP A 228 -17.70 -23.66 -7.79
C ASP A 228 -16.49 -23.96 -6.91
N ARG A 229 -15.36 -23.26 -7.12
CA ARG A 229 -14.14 -23.48 -6.32
C ARG A 229 -14.32 -23.20 -4.82
N TYR A 230 -15.28 -22.34 -4.44
CA TYR A 230 -15.59 -22.01 -3.05
C TYR A 230 -16.90 -22.63 -2.56
N GLY A 231 -17.55 -23.45 -3.40
CA GLY A 231 -18.90 -23.96 -3.11
C GLY A 231 -19.95 -22.85 -2.95
N GLN A 232 -19.77 -21.71 -3.62
CA GLN A 232 -20.69 -20.58 -3.55
C GLN A 232 -21.75 -20.68 -4.65
N GLU A 233 -22.97 -20.21 -4.37
CA GLU A 233 -24.02 -20.15 -5.38
C GLU A 233 -23.87 -18.89 -6.23
N LYS A 234 -23.85 -19.06 -7.56
CA LYS A 234 -23.87 -17.93 -8.49
C LYS A 234 -25.25 -17.28 -8.49
N LYS A 235 -25.33 -16.08 -7.91
CA LYS A 235 -26.55 -15.26 -7.94
C LYS A 235 -26.82 -14.75 -9.36
N LYS A 236 -28.09 -14.71 -9.75
CA LYS A 236 -28.52 -14.04 -10.98
C LYS A 236 -28.65 -12.55 -10.73
N GLY A 237 -27.85 -11.75 -11.42
CA GLY A 237 -28.03 -10.31 -11.48
C GLY A 237 -29.09 -9.87 -12.48
N PRO A 238 -29.44 -8.57 -12.49
CA PRO A 238 -30.13 -7.98 -13.63
C PRO A 238 -29.34 -8.23 -14.92
N GLN A 239 -30.03 -8.53 -16.03
CA GLN A 239 -29.39 -8.73 -17.34
C GLN A 239 -28.53 -7.49 -17.69
N GLY A 240 -27.22 -7.66 -17.72
CA GLY A 240 -26.29 -6.61 -18.10
C GLY A 240 -26.32 -6.32 -19.60
N SER A 241 -26.10 -5.06 -19.97
CA SER A 241 -26.00 -4.59 -21.35
C SER A 241 -24.55 -4.39 -21.83
N GLY A 242 -23.54 -4.78 -21.03
CA GLY A 242 -22.15 -4.35 -21.20
C GLY A 242 -21.25 -5.22 -22.07
N ASN A 243 -21.76 -6.30 -22.68
CA ASN A 243 -20.92 -7.16 -23.53
C ASN A 243 -20.77 -6.53 -24.93
N GLY A 244 -19.53 -6.46 -25.42
CA GLY A 244 -19.18 -6.08 -26.80
C GLY A 244 -18.86 -4.60 -27.05
N GLU A 245 -19.04 -3.69 -26.08
CA GLU A 245 -18.57 -2.31 -26.22
C GLU A 245 -17.09 -2.21 -25.86
N ARG A 246 -16.28 -1.61 -26.74
CA ARG A 246 -14.85 -1.38 -26.49
C ARG A 246 -14.63 0.01 -25.87
N TRP A 247 -14.00 0.06 -24.70
CA TRP A 247 -13.75 1.29 -23.94
C TRP A 247 -12.40 1.94 -24.24
N PHE A 248 -11.36 1.16 -24.52
CA PHE A 248 -10.03 1.68 -24.79
C PHE A 248 -9.53 1.25 -26.17
N SER A 249 -8.95 2.21 -26.90
CA SER A 249 -8.07 1.92 -28.03
C SER A 249 -6.77 1.26 -27.57
N ASP A 250 -6.10 0.52 -28.46
CA ASP A 250 -4.80 -0.10 -28.15
C ASP A 250 -3.74 0.93 -27.72
N GLU A 251 -3.79 2.13 -28.30
CA GLU A 251 -2.92 3.25 -27.91
C GLU A 251 -3.22 3.72 -26.48
N GLN A 252 -4.50 3.84 -26.11
CA GLN A 252 -4.89 4.17 -24.74
C GLN A 252 -4.44 3.10 -23.75
N LEU A 253 -4.68 1.82 -24.05
CA LEU A 253 -4.22 0.70 -23.21
C LEU A 253 -2.70 0.75 -23.00
N THR A 254 -1.95 1.01 -24.07
CA THR A 254 -0.48 1.11 -24.02
C THR A 254 -0.01 2.31 -23.20
N GLU A 255 -0.69 3.46 -23.28
CA GLU A 255 -0.27 4.68 -22.56
C GLU A 255 -0.65 4.66 -21.08
N ILE A 256 -1.82 4.11 -20.70
CA ILE A 256 -2.28 4.15 -19.30
C ILE A 256 -1.46 3.26 -18.35
N ILE A 257 -0.84 2.20 -18.87
CA ILE A 257 0.00 1.29 -18.07
C ILE A 257 1.41 1.84 -17.81
N ARG A 258 1.79 2.93 -18.48
CA ARG A 258 3.16 3.46 -18.39
C ARG A 258 3.40 4.17 -17.07
N PRO A 259 4.54 3.92 -16.41
CA PRO A 259 4.92 4.65 -15.21
C PRO A 259 4.92 6.16 -15.42
N THR A 260 4.36 6.88 -14.46
CA THR A 260 4.25 8.34 -14.53
C THR A 260 5.60 9.06 -14.65
N PRO A 261 6.70 8.63 -13.98
CA PRO A 261 8.02 9.19 -14.22
C PRO A 261 8.46 9.12 -15.69
N ASP A 262 8.19 8.00 -16.38
CA ASP A 262 8.56 7.84 -17.81
C ASP A 262 7.73 8.74 -18.71
N ARG A 263 6.43 8.88 -18.41
CA ARG A 263 5.54 9.80 -19.13
C ARG A 263 6.00 11.26 -18.96
N ILE A 264 6.50 11.65 -17.78
CA ILE A 264 7.10 12.98 -17.55
C ILE A 264 8.37 13.16 -18.40
N LYS A 265 9.28 12.18 -18.38
CA LYS A 265 10.54 12.21 -19.14
C LYS A 265 10.29 12.39 -20.63
N ASP A 266 9.35 11.63 -21.20
CA ASP A 266 8.96 11.74 -22.61
C ASP A 266 8.49 13.14 -22.99
N ARG A 267 7.64 13.75 -22.16
CA ARG A 267 7.12 15.10 -22.42
C ARG A 267 8.21 16.15 -22.33
N LEU A 268 9.13 16.03 -21.37
CA LEU A 268 10.29 16.92 -21.27
C LEU A 268 11.21 16.79 -22.48
N ASN A 269 11.50 15.57 -22.95
CA ASN A 269 12.31 15.35 -24.16
C ASN A 269 11.67 15.94 -25.43
N LYS A 270 10.33 16.00 -25.48
CA LYS A 270 9.57 16.66 -26.56
C LYS A 270 9.42 18.17 -26.37
N GLY A 271 9.97 18.75 -25.30
CA GLY A 271 9.84 20.18 -24.96
C GLY A 271 8.47 20.59 -24.39
N ASP A 272 7.59 19.64 -24.09
CA ASP A 272 6.24 19.89 -23.57
C ASP A 272 6.23 19.94 -22.03
N ARG A 273 6.79 21.03 -21.49
CA ARG A 273 6.82 21.28 -20.03
C ARG A 273 5.43 21.42 -19.42
N LYS A 274 4.44 21.87 -20.19
CA LYS A 274 3.07 22.06 -19.70
C LYS A 274 2.44 20.71 -19.40
N MET A 275 2.55 19.75 -20.31
CA MET A 275 2.05 18.40 -20.09
C MET A 275 2.88 17.65 -19.05
N ALA A 276 4.20 17.79 -19.05
CA ALA A 276 5.06 17.21 -18.00
C ALA A 276 4.63 17.67 -16.59
N LEU A 277 4.32 18.97 -16.43
CA LEU A 277 3.85 19.52 -15.16
C LEU A 277 2.43 19.05 -14.81
N HIS A 278 1.56 18.82 -15.79
CA HIS A 278 0.23 18.27 -15.56
C HIS A 278 0.32 16.85 -15.02
N ILE A 279 1.07 15.98 -15.71
CA ILE A 279 1.31 14.59 -15.30
C ILE A 279 1.95 14.52 -13.90
N CYS A 280 2.93 15.40 -13.62
CA CYS A 280 3.57 15.48 -12.30
C CYS A 280 2.57 15.79 -11.15
N ARG A 281 1.46 16.49 -11.43
CA ARG A 281 0.43 16.77 -10.42
C ARG A 281 -0.49 15.58 -10.19
N GLU A 282 -0.73 14.76 -11.21
CA GLU A 282 -1.52 13.53 -11.10
C GLU A 282 -0.78 12.45 -10.28
N MET A 283 0.55 12.42 -10.38
CA MET A 283 1.42 11.44 -9.72
C MET A 283 1.36 11.43 -8.18
N GLY A 284 0.89 12.53 -7.56
CA GLY A 284 0.87 12.66 -6.11
C GLY A 284 0.08 11.55 -5.40
N GLY A 285 -1.03 11.10 -5.99
CA GLY A 285 -1.90 10.06 -5.42
C GLY A 285 -1.55 8.63 -5.84
N GLU A 286 -0.62 8.43 -6.78
CA GLU A 286 -0.41 7.12 -7.42
C GLU A 286 -0.03 6.01 -6.42
N PHE A 287 0.92 6.29 -5.52
CA PHE A 287 1.32 5.36 -4.48
C PHE A 287 0.42 5.42 -3.24
N PHE A 288 -0.42 6.46 -3.12
CA PHE A 288 -1.15 6.72 -1.89
C PHE A 288 -2.16 5.61 -1.59
N PHE A 289 -2.92 5.16 -2.59
CA PHE A 289 -3.85 4.05 -2.43
C PHE A 289 -3.13 2.77 -1.97
N LEU A 290 -2.09 2.37 -2.70
CA LEU A 290 -1.32 1.17 -2.40
C LEU A 290 -0.66 1.21 -1.02
N HIS A 291 -0.03 2.33 -0.69
CA HIS A 291 0.56 2.58 0.62
C HIS A 291 -0.46 2.34 1.74
N ASN A 292 -1.64 2.92 1.61
CA ASN A 292 -2.65 2.78 2.65
C ASN A 292 -3.22 1.37 2.74
N LEU A 293 -3.33 0.65 1.62
CA LEU A 293 -3.74 -0.76 1.63
C LEU A 293 -2.76 -1.58 2.48
N TYR A 294 -1.46 -1.40 2.27
CA TYR A 294 -0.43 -2.03 3.09
C TYR A 294 -0.50 -1.62 4.56
N VAL A 295 -0.58 -0.33 4.85
CA VAL A 295 -0.64 0.18 6.23
C VAL A 295 -1.85 -0.37 6.98
N ASN A 296 -3.01 -0.41 6.33
CA ASN A 296 -4.24 -0.93 6.92
C ASN A 296 -4.15 -2.44 7.16
N MET A 297 -3.59 -3.20 6.21
CA MET A 297 -3.37 -4.64 6.34
C MET A 297 -2.40 -4.95 7.47
N LEU A 298 -1.30 -4.19 7.57
CA LEU A 298 -0.29 -4.35 8.61
C LEU A 298 -0.86 -4.04 10.00
N VAL A 299 -1.57 -2.93 10.20
CA VAL A 299 -2.15 -2.63 11.53
C VAL A 299 -3.20 -3.65 11.94
N ALA A 300 -4.04 -4.12 11.01
CA ALA A 300 -5.02 -5.16 11.29
C ALA A 300 -4.33 -6.49 11.65
N ASN A 301 -3.25 -6.83 10.97
CA ASN A 301 -2.50 -8.04 11.28
C ASN A 301 -1.84 -7.97 12.67
N LEU A 302 -1.17 -6.87 13.00
CA LEU A 302 -0.58 -6.67 14.33
C LEU A 302 -1.65 -6.75 15.45
N ASP A 303 -2.81 -6.15 15.22
CA ASP A 303 -3.93 -6.23 16.15
C ASP A 303 -4.45 -7.67 16.31
N PHE A 304 -4.55 -8.42 15.20
CA PHE A 304 -4.93 -9.82 15.22
C PHE A 304 -3.94 -10.66 16.05
N VAL A 305 -2.63 -10.51 15.79
CA VAL A 305 -1.59 -11.20 16.57
C VAL A 305 -1.71 -10.87 18.05
N ALA A 306 -1.88 -9.60 18.42
CA ALA A 306 -2.01 -9.20 19.82
C ALA A 306 -3.27 -9.76 20.49
N ARG A 307 -4.38 -9.92 19.77
CA ARG A 307 -5.62 -10.53 20.30
C ARG A 307 -5.49 -12.02 20.54
N GLU A 308 -4.77 -12.70 19.65
CA GLU A 308 -4.66 -14.16 19.64
C GLU A 308 -3.50 -14.69 20.49
N ALA A 309 -2.39 -13.95 20.54
CA ALA A 309 -1.14 -14.35 21.18
C ALA A 309 -0.69 -13.40 22.31
N GLY A 310 -1.46 -12.35 22.59
CA GLY A 310 -1.09 -11.32 23.56
C GLY A 310 0.05 -10.41 23.07
N GLU A 311 0.46 -9.47 23.93
CA GLU A 311 1.55 -8.54 23.61
C GLU A 311 2.92 -9.22 23.56
N GLU A 312 3.09 -10.34 24.28
CA GLU A 312 4.30 -11.17 24.18
C GLU A 312 4.44 -11.77 22.76
N GLY A 313 3.38 -12.39 22.23
CA GLY A 313 3.36 -12.90 20.86
C GLY A 313 3.49 -11.80 19.81
N LEU A 314 2.93 -10.61 20.06
CA LEU A 314 3.19 -9.43 19.20
C LEU A 314 4.68 -9.06 19.18
N GLY A 315 5.35 -9.08 20.34
CA GLY A 315 6.80 -8.85 20.43
C GLY A 315 7.62 -9.88 19.66
N GLU A 316 7.25 -11.16 19.74
CA GLU A 316 7.88 -12.24 18.97
C GLU A 316 7.68 -12.04 17.46
N ALA A 317 6.46 -11.72 17.02
CA ALA A 317 6.15 -11.44 15.63
C ALA A 317 6.93 -10.24 15.09
N LEU A 318 7.06 -9.15 15.86
CA LEU A 318 7.88 -7.99 15.50
C LEU A 318 9.36 -8.35 15.38
N SER A 319 9.86 -9.21 16.26
CA SER A 319 11.24 -9.69 16.23
C SER A 319 11.49 -10.58 15.00
N TYR A 320 10.52 -11.43 14.66
CA TYR A 320 10.54 -12.25 13.45
C TYR A 320 10.58 -11.39 12.18
N VAL A 321 9.70 -10.38 12.08
CA VAL A 321 9.72 -9.42 10.96
C VAL A 321 11.05 -8.68 10.88
N PHE A 322 11.63 -8.30 12.02
CA PHE A 322 12.93 -7.64 12.03
C PHE A 322 14.03 -8.54 11.45
N GLU A 323 14.17 -9.76 11.96
CA GLU A 323 15.24 -10.67 11.55
C GLU A 323 15.08 -11.12 10.09
N LYS A 324 13.86 -11.39 9.63
CA LYS A 324 13.61 -11.94 8.29
C LYS A 324 13.47 -10.88 7.20
N CYS A 325 13.13 -9.63 7.54
CA CYS A 325 12.87 -8.58 6.54
C CYS A 325 13.75 -7.35 6.74
N VAL A 326 13.68 -6.75 7.92
CA VAL A 326 14.21 -5.40 8.16
C VAL A 326 15.71 -5.38 8.27
N LYS A 327 16.29 -6.43 8.86
CA LYS A 327 17.72 -6.51 9.09
C LYS A 327 18.50 -6.33 7.79
N GLU A 328 18.19 -7.12 6.77
CA GLU A 328 18.86 -7.01 5.48
C GLU A 328 18.62 -5.65 4.80
N GLN A 329 17.37 -5.15 4.80
CA GLN A 329 17.02 -3.93 4.07
C GLN A 329 17.51 -2.63 4.74
N MET A 330 17.41 -2.54 6.08
CA MET A 330 17.70 -1.32 6.83
C MET A 330 19.06 -1.36 7.55
N ILE A 331 19.48 -2.50 8.11
CA ILE A 331 20.75 -2.57 8.84
C ILE A 331 21.92 -2.49 7.87
N SER A 332 21.81 -3.08 6.68
CA SER A 332 22.82 -2.90 5.64
C SER A 332 23.07 -1.41 5.35
N ILE A 333 22.03 -0.58 5.32
CA ILE A 333 22.16 0.88 5.15
C ILE A 333 22.79 1.53 6.39
N LEU A 334 22.31 1.18 7.58
CA LEU A 334 22.74 1.76 8.85
C LEU A 334 24.20 1.45 9.20
N GLU A 335 24.70 0.28 8.83
CA GLU A 335 26.07 -0.18 9.10
C GLU A 335 27.05 0.15 7.98
N ALA A 336 26.61 0.12 6.71
CA ALA A 336 27.51 0.35 5.58
C ALA A 336 27.82 1.83 5.33
N LEU A 337 27.00 2.75 5.82
CA LEU A 337 27.12 4.19 5.55
C LEU A 337 27.53 4.96 6.81
N PRO A 338 28.33 6.04 6.68
CA PRO A 338 28.50 7.00 7.77
C PRO A 338 27.15 7.55 8.24
N ARG A 339 26.98 7.80 9.55
CA ARG A 339 25.70 8.23 10.17
C ARG A 339 24.94 9.31 9.40
N ARG A 340 25.67 10.31 8.88
CA ARG A 340 25.13 11.36 8.00
C ARG A 340 24.45 10.76 6.77
N GLU A 341 25.18 9.98 5.96
CA GLU A 341 24.64 9.40 4.73
C GLU A 341 23.58 8.33 5.01
N ALA A 342 23.71 7.57 6.10
CA ALA A 342 22.69 6.62 6.55
C ALA A 342 21.35 7.35 6.84
N LEU A 343 21.39 8.45 7.60
CA LEU A 343 20.20 9.24 7.89
C LEU A 343 19.58 9.84 6.62
N LYS A 344 20.41 10.35 5.70
CA LYS A 344 19.94 10.85 4.40
C LYS A 344 19.25 9.77 3.59
N SER A 345 19.80 8.55 3.56
CA SER A 345 19.21 7.39 2.89
C SER A 345 17.87 7.01 3.51
N ILE A 346 17.75 6.98 4.84
CA ILE A 346 16.50 6.69 5.55
C ILE A 346 15.43 7.74 5.25
N ILE A 347 15.80 9.03 5.30
CA ILE A 347 14.88 10.12 4.96
C ILE A 347 14.35 9.95 3.53
N HIS A 348 15.24 9.68 2.58
CA HIS A 348 14.87 9.55 1.17
C HIS A 348 13.97 8.33 0.94
N ASN A 349 14.41 7.15 1.36
CA ASN A 349 13.83 5.89 0.93
C ASN A 349 12.65 5.41 1.80
N PHE A 350 12.52 5.93 3.01
CA PHE A 350 11.42 5.58 3.92
C PHE A 350 10.54 6.78 4.22
N PHE A 351 11.10 7.87 4.76
CA PHE A 351 10.25 8.96 5.27
C PHE A 351 9.56 9.75 4.16
N LEU A 352 10.29 10.15 3.11
CA LEU A 352 9.67 10.88 1.99
C LEU A 352 8.68 9.99 1.23
N ALA A 353 9.04 8.73 0.99
CA ALA A 353 8.15 7.74 0.39
C ALA A 353 6.85 7.55 1.20
N ASP A 354 6.96 7.44 2.52
CA ASP A 354 5.83 7.28 3.45
C ASP A 354 4.87 8.47 3.40
N THR A 355 5.37 9.69 3.16
CA THR A 355 4.50 10.87 3.00
C THR A 355 3.71 10.88 1.69
N CYS A 356 3.93 9.91 0.78
CA CYS A 356 3.24 9.78 -0.50
C CYS A 356 3.24 11.09 -1.30
N GLY A 357 4.38 11.79 -1.38
CA GLY A 357 4.46 13.07 -2.10
C GLY A 357 3.68 14.23 -1.45
N GLY A 358 3.15 14.05 -0.24
CA GLY A 358 2.24 14.96 0.43
C GLY A 358 0.75 14.75 0.08
N ALA A 359 0.39 13.58 -0.44
CA ALA A 359 -1.00 13.16 -0.59
C ALA A 359 -1.69 12.88 0.77
N GLY A 360 -3.01 12.67 0.72
CA GLY A 360 -3.85 12.42 1.89
C GLY A 360 -4.33 13.68 2.63
N TYR A 361 -5.23 13.47 3.59
CA TYR A 361 -5.95 14.56 4.26
C TYR A 361 -5.95 14.41 5.79
N PRO A 362 -5.43 15.38 6.56
CA PRO A 362 -4.64 16.52 6.11
C PRO A 362 -3.25 16.07 5.62
N PRO A 363 -2.62 16.75 4.65
CA PRO A 363 -1.30 16.38 4.15
C PRO A 363 -0.25 16.25 5.26
N ALA A 364 0.66 15.28 5.12
CA ALA A 364 1.80 15.14 6.02
C ALA A 364 2.69 16.40 5.97
N ARG A 365 3.09 16.90 7.14
CA ARG A 365 4.13 17.93 7.28
C ARG A 365 5.43 17.23 7.67
N PHE A 366 6.48 17.54 6.92
CA PHE A 366 7.79 16.94 7.10
C PHE A 366 8.84 18.04 7.27
N GLU A 367 9.65 17.92 8.30
CA GLU A 367 10.68 18.91 8.62
C GLU A 367 11.92 18.22 9.17
N VAL A 368 13.08 18.63 8.67
CA VAL A 368 14.39 18.19 9.14
C VAL A 368 15.12 19.40 9.72
N ARG A 369 15.48 19.34 10.99
CA ARG A 369 16.21 20.39 11.72
C ARG A 369 17.55 19.86 12.19
N GLU A 370 18.55 20.72 12.16
CA GLU A 370 19.85 20.45 12.77
C GLU A 370 20.07 21.37 13.97
N ASP A 371 20.56 20.81 15.07
CA ASP A 371 21.02 21.56 16.24
C ASP A 371 22.43 21.11 16.69
N ALA A 372 22.89 21.61 17.83
CA ALA A 372 24.21 21.30 18.36
C ALA A 372 24.40 19.82 18.73
N ASN A 373 23.30 19.12 19.05
CA ASN A 373 23.29 17.74 19.53
C ASN A 373 23.00 16.71 18.43
N GLY A 374 22.40 17.13 17.31
CA GLY A 374 21.99 16.18 16.28
C GLY A 374 21.06 16.73 15.21
N ILE A 375 20.43 15.79 14.52
CA ILE A 375 19.36 16.04 13.56
C ILE A 375 18.04 15.57 14.16
N THR A 376 17.01 16.41 14.06
CA THR A 376 15.64 16.06 14.42
C THR A 376 14.78 16.02 13.16
N VAL A 377 14.15 14.89 12.91
CA VAL A 377 13.16 14.71 11.85
C VAL A 377 11.76 14.70 12.48
N LEU A 378 10.88 15.58 12.00
CA LEU A 378 9.52 15.74 12.48
C LEU A 378 8.53 15.30 11.40
N LEU A 379 7.69 14.32 11.73
CA LEU A 379 6.66 13.75 10.88
C LEU A 379 5.27 14.06 11.46
N ASN A 380 4.55 15.04 10.91
CA ASN A 380 3.27 15.52 11.44
C ASN A 380 2.12 15.46 10.41
N SER A 381 1.45 14.32 10.26
CA SER A 381 1.82 13.00 10.77
C SER A 381 2.84 12.34 9.84
N CYS A 382 3.47 11.24 10.24
CA CYS A 382 3.98 10.28 9.25
C CYS A 382 2.79 9.71 8.46
N GLY A 383 3.04 9.20 7.26
CA GLY A 383 2.02 8.64 6.37
C GLY A 383 1.39 7.37 6.89
N SER A 384 2.07 6.64 7.78
CA SER A 384 1.57 5.39 8.35
C SER A 384 0.95 5.55 9.74
N GLY A 385 1.63 5.12 10.83
CA GLY A 385 1.07 5.09 12.19
C GLY A 385 0.49 6.43 12.69
N GLY A 386 1.12 7.55 12.34
CA GLY A 386 0.62 8.88 12.68
C GLY A 386 -0.69 9.24 11.95
N LYS A 387 -0.88 8.79 10.70
CA LYS A 387 -2.17 8.93 9.99
C LYS A 387 -3.24 8.05 10.63
N LEU A 388 -2.93 6.79 10.92
CA LEU A 388 -3.85 5.89 11.63
C LEU A 388 -4.35 6.54 12.93
N LEU A 389 -3.42 7.07 13.74
CA LEU A 389 -3.77 7.76 14.98
C LEU A 389 -4.66 8.98 14.71
N ARG A 390 -4.31 9.82 13.74
CA ARG A 390 -5.07 11.02 13.36
C ARG A 390 -6.50 10.72 12.89
N HIS A 391 -6.71 9.62 12.19
CA HIS A 391 -8.02 9.18 11.70
C HIS A 391 -8.78 8.30 12.70
N GLY A 392 -8.22 8.13 13.89
CA GLY A 392 -8.88 7.49 15.00
C GLY A 392 -8.94 5.99 14.95
N THR A 393 -7.93 5.36 14.34
CA THR A 393 -7.85 3.91 14.19
C THR A 393 -7.89 3.14 15.50
N TYR A 394 -7.39 3.75 16.58
CA TYR A 394 -7.31 3.14 17.91
C TYR A 394 -8.52 3.44 18.80
N GLU A 395 -9.57 4.06 18.23
CA GLU A 395 -10.85 4.27 18.92
C GLU A 395 -11.95 3.41 18.25
N PRO A 396 -12.90 2.86 19.02
CA PRO A 396 -14.06 2.19 18.45
C PRO A 396 -14.92 3.13 17.60
N ARG A 397 -15.61 2.60 16.58
CA ARG A 397 -16.59 3.38 15.80
C ARG A 397 -17.76 3.79 16.66
N ASN A 398 -17.95 5.09 16.83
CA ASN A 398 -19.20 5.61 17.39
C ASN A 398 -20.36 5.51 16.37
N ASP A 399 -21.60 5.44 16.87
CA ASP A 399 -22.78 5.23 16.05
C ASP A 399 -23.06 6.38 15.06
N LEU A 400 -22.72 7.62 15.44
CA LEU A 400 -22.83 8.77 14.55
C LEU A 400 -21.98 8.58 13.29
N ARG A 401 -20.74 8.10 13.42
CA ARG A 401 -19.86 7.83 12.28
C ARG A 401 -20.42 6.72 11.39
N LYS A 402 -21.03 5.67 11.96
CA LYS A 402 -21.70 4.61 11.18
C LYS A 402 -22.83 5.19 10.33
N ILE A 403 -23.66 6.04 10.93
CA ILE A 403 -24.79 6.68 10.26
C ILE A 403 -24.30 7.62 9.15
N VAL A 404 -23.27 8.43 9.41
CA VAL A 404 -22.69 9.34 8.42
C VAL A 404 -22.10 8.58 7.24
N GLU A 405 -21.31 7.53 7.48
CA GLU A 405 -20.73 6.72 6.41
C GLU A 405 -21.81 6.01 5.60
N TRP A 406 -22.85 5.46 6.26
CA TRP A 406 -23.99 4.86 5.58
C TRP A 406 -24.74 5.88 4.71
N LEU A 407 -25.03 7.08 5.24
CA LEU A 407 -25.66 8.17 4.48
C LEU A 407 -24.80 8.57 3.29
N GLN A 408 -23.48 8.66 3.43
CA GLN A 408 -22.57 8.93 2.31
C GLN A 408 -22.71 7.88 1.22
N VAL A 409 -22.65 6.58 1.57
CA VAL A 409 -22.79 5.50 0.57
C VAL A 409 -24.16 5.57 -0.13
N VAL A 410 -25.24 5.78 0.62
CA VAL A 410 -26.60 5.93 0.05
C VAL A 410 -26.68 7.13 -0.89
N LEU A 411 -26.18 8.29 -0.47
CA LEU A 411 -26.19 9.52 -1.28
C LEU A 411 -25.42 9.32 -2.58
N ILE A 412 -24.23 8.73 -2.52
CA ILE A 412 -23.42 8.49 -3.71
C ILE A 412 -24.11 7.48 -4.63
N ARG A 413 -24.66 6.38 -4.10
CA ARG A 413 -25.45 5.39 -4.89
C ARG A 413 -26.64 6.00 -5.62
N VAL A 414 -27.34 6.95 -4.99
CA VAL A 414 -28.44 7.68 -5.63
C VAL A 414 -27.91 8.67 -6.66
N ALA A 415 -26.79 9.33 -6.35
CA ALA A 415 -26.22 10.36 -7.20
C ALA A 415 -25.63 9.80 -8.50
N VAL A 416 -24.93 8.65 -8.47
CA VAL A 416 -24.37 8.01 -9.68
C VAL A 416 -25.41 7.67 -10.74
N LYS A 417 -26.68 7.49 -10.37
CA LYS A 417 -27.78 7.26 -11.33
C LYS A 417 -28.10 8.47 -12.19
N ARG A 418 -27.55 9.66 -11.90
CA ARG A 418 -27.75 10.88 -12.68
C ARG A 418 -26.56 11.08 -13.63
N PRO A 419 -26.75 11.14 -14.96
CA PRO A 419 -25.65 11.20 -15.93
C PRO A 419 -24.62 12.32 -15.70
N ARG A 420 -25.08 13.53 -15.28
CA ARG A 420 -24.17 14.65 -14.99
C ARG A 420 -23.30 14.41 -13.75
N VAL A 421 -23.83 13.71 -12.76
CA VAL A 421 -23.09 13.40 -11.54
C VAL A 421 -22.14 12.23 -11.79
N GLN A 422 -22.55 11.27 -12.63
CA GLN A 422 -21.67 10.23 -13.13
C GLN A 422 -20.44 10.86 -13.79
N ALA A 423 -20.58 11.68 -14.84
CA ALA A 423 -19.44 12.31 -15.50
C ALA A 423 -18.53 13.12 -14.54
N LEU A 424 -19.11 13.81 -13.56
CA LEU A 424 -18.34 14.50 -12.52
C LEU A 424 -17.56 13.51 -11.67
N LEU A 425 -18.22 12.46 -11.17
CA LEU A 425 -17.58 11.41 -10.38
C LEU A 425 -16.47 10.75 -11.17
N GLU A 426 -16.66 10.43 -12.46
CA GLU A 426 -15.62 9.87 -13.33
C GLU A 426 -14.38 10.78 -13.38
N SER A 427 -14.58 12.10 -13.48
CA SER A 427 -13.49 13.08 -13.48
C SER A 427 -12.80 13.30 -12.13
N THR A 428 -13.47 12.94 -11.02
CA THR A 428 -12.95 13.13 -9.65
C THR A 428 -12.75 11.83 -8.88
N LEU A 429 -12.91 10.67 -9.54
CA LEU A 429 -13.07 9.40 -8.84
C LEU A 429 -11.80 9.03 -8.08
N GLN A 430 -10.63 9.29 -8.65
CA GLN A 430 -9.35 9.08 -7.99
C GLN A 430 -9.28 9.84 -6.65
N TYR A 431 -9.58 11.14 -6.65
CA TYR A 431 -9.59 11.94 -5.42
C TYR A 431 -10.63 11.47 -4.41
N SER A 432 -11.77 10.97 -4.90
CA SER A 432 -12.82 10.43 -4.04
C SER A 432 -12.39 9.12 -3.41
N VAL A 433 -11.77 8.21 -4.17
CA VAL A 433 -11.19 6.96 -3.67
C VAL A 433 -10.13 7.26 -2.62
N ASP A 434 -9.16 8.14 -2.93
CA ASP A 434 -8.13 8.57 -1.97
C ASP A 434 -8.76 9.13 -0.68
N PHE A 435 -9.79 9.97 -0.81
CA PHE A 435 -10.49 10.53 0.34
C PHE A 435 -11.17 9.46 1.19
N PHE A 436 -11.91 8.52 0.60
CA PHE A 436 -12.58 7.46 1.36
C PHE A 436 -11.58 6.52 2.01
N TYR A 437 -10.52 6.16 1.29
CA TYR A 437 -9.45 5.31 1.80
C TYR A 437 -8.70 5.94 2.98
N GLU A 438 -8.56 7.26 2.95
CA GLU A 438 -8.01 8.03 4.05
C GLU A 438 -8.97 8.11 5.24
N MET A 439 -10.25 8.41 4.99
CA MET A 439 -11.23 8.71 6.03
C MET A 439 -11.82 7.46 6.69
N ARG A 440 -11.69 6.28 6.07
CA ARG A 440 -12.21 5.00 6.57
C ARG A 440 -11.07 4.07 6.97
N LYS A 441 -10.13 4.51 7.81
CA LYS A 441 -9.09 3.61 8.36
C LYS A 441 -9.70 2.47 9.20
N PRO A 442 -8.94 1.38 9.46
CA PRO A 442 -9.26 0.37 10.48
C PRO A 442 -9.67 1.03 11.79
N GLU A 443 -10.45 0.34 12.62
CA GLU A 443 -11.02 0.90 13.84
C GLU A 443 -10.94 -0.04 15.04
N GLY A 444 -10.88 0.53 16.24
CA GLY A 444 -10.71 -0.26 17.46
C GLY A 444 -9.45 -1.11 17.48
N MET A 445 -8.41 -0.72 16.72
CA MET A 445 -7.10 -1.37 16.78
C MET A 445 -6.45 -1.12 18.14
N GLY A 446 -5.60 -2.04 18.59
CA GLY A 446 -4.98 -2.00 19.90
C GLY A 446 -3.79 -1.06 20.02
N ILE A 447 -3.49 -0.77 21.28
CA ILE A 447 -2.33 -0.01 21.76
C ILE A 447 -1.71 -0.83 22.89
N THR A 448 -0.41 -0.65 23.13
CA THR A 448 0.26 -1.37 24.22
C THR A 448 -0.38 -1.05 25.58
N GLN A 449 -0.66 -2.06 26.38
CA GLN A 449 -1.17 -1.94 27.74
C GLN A 449 -0.02 -1.91 28.75
N GLU A 450 1.07 -2.61 28.44
CA GLU A 450 2.27 -2.68 29.28
C GLU A 450 3.50 -2.08 28.58
N PRO A 451 4.52 -1.66 29.34
CA PRO A 451 5.77 -1.22 28.76
C PRO A 451 6.58 -2.44 28.33
N HIS A 452 6.99 -2.47 27.06
CA HIS A 452 7.83 -3.52 26.49
C HIS A 452 9.11 -2.92 25.93
N ASP A 453 10.18 -3.71 25.91
CA ASP A 453 11.43 -3.30 25.26
C ASP A 453 11.21 -2.92 23.78
N TRP A 454 10.41 -3.70 23.06
CA TRP A 454 10.06 -3.46 21.65
C TRP A 454 9.10 -2.28 21.44
N SER A 455 8.41 -1.81 22.49
CA SER A 455 7.62 -0.57 22.46
C SER A 455 8.45 0.67 22.85
N GLY A 456 9.76 0.51 23.05
CA GLY A 456 10.65 1.56 23.54
C GLY A 456 10.45 1.84 25.04
N GLY A 457 10.00 0.84 25.81
CA GLY A 457 9.73 0.93 27.24
C GLY A 457 8.48 1.76 27.58
N ARG A 458 7.51 1.84 26.66
CA ARG A 458 6.35 2.74 26.77
C ARG A 458 5.03 1.98 26.73
N MET A 459 4.09 2.43 27.55
CA MET A 459 2.67 2.06 27.48
C MET A 459 1.93 2.97 26.49
N PHE A 460 0.75 2.52 26.05
CA PHE A 460 -0.16 3.24 25.16
C PHE A 460 0.45 3.60 23.80
N VAL A 461 1.42 2.81 23.34
CA VAL A 461 2.00 2.95 22.00
C VAL A 461 1.05 2.27 21.01
N PRO A 462 0.58 2.97 19.97
CA PRO A 462 -0.26 2.33 18.97
C PRO A 462 0.48 1.18 18.28
N TYR A 463 -0.16 0.01 18.10
CA TYR A 463 0.54 -1.19 17.63
C TYR A 463 1.29 -0.97 16.31
N TYR A 464 0.75 -0.19 15.37
CA TYR A 464 1.52 0.11 14.14
C TYR A 464 2.85 0.84 14.43
N CYS A 465 2.85 1.77 15.39
CA CYS A 465 4.04 2.52 15.76
C CYS A 465 5.13 1.64 16.38
N THR A 466 4.79 0.43 16.83
CA THR A 466 5.76 -0.49 17.45
C THR A 466 6.72 -1.09 16.43
N PHE A 467 6.40 -1.08 15.12
CA PHE A 467 7.37 -1.37 14.08
C PHE A 467 8.59 -0.47 14.20
N CYS A 468 8.37 0.85 14.24
CA CYS A 468 9.48 1.81 14.29
C CYS A 468 10.30 1.68 15.58
N THR A 469 9.64 1.56 16.74
CA THR A 469 10.34 1.42 18.03
C THR A 469 11.10 0.10 18.11
N SER A 470 10.49 -1.00 17.68
CA SER A 470 11.09 -2.33 17.68
C SER A 470 12.30 -2.38 16.75
N PHE A 471 12.20 -1.82 15.54
CA PHE A 471 13.32 -1.84 14.59
C PHE A 471 14.50 -1.01 15.05
N VAL A 472 14.28 0.20 15.58
CA VAL A 472 15.37 1.01 16.13
C VAL A 472 16.02 0.27 17.30
N ARG A 473 15.22 -0.34 18.18
CA ARG A 473 15.73 -1.12 19.31
C ARG A 473 16.56 -2.33 18.85
N ALA A 474 16.01 -3.14 17.95
CA ALA A 474 16.65 -4.36 17.45
C ALA A 474 17.87 -4.09 16.58
N SER A 475 17.94 -2.92 15.93
CA SER A 475 19.12 -2.48 15.17
C SER A 475 20.38 -2.31 16.01
N GLY A 476 20.24 -2.12 17.33
CA GLY A 476 21.36 -1.88 18.23
C GLY A 476 22.10 -0.55 18.02
N VAL A 477 21.63 0.32 17.11
CA VAL A 477 22.28 1.61 16.87
C VAL A 477 22.05 2.56 18.05
N ASP A 478 23.12 3.22 18.49
CA ASP A 478 23.12 4.11 19.66
C ASP A 478 22.79 5.57 19.31
N TRP A 479 22.80 5.90 18.03
CA TRP A 479 22.71 7.25 17.52
C TRP A 479 21.32 7.62 17.01
N LEU A 480 20.44 6.65 16.76
CA LEU A 480 19.09 6.91 16.27
C LEU A 480 18.06 6.57 17.34
N GLU A 481 17.12 7.49 17.57
CA GLU A 481 16.03 7.34 18.53
C GLU A 481 14.71 7.71 17.86
N VAL A 482 13.65 6.94 18.14
CA VAL A 482 12.29 7.23 17.69
C VAL A 482 11.37 7.48 18.88
N ILE A 483 10.59 8.54 18.77
CA ILE A 483 9.57 8.93 19.73
C ILE A 483 8.23 8.88 18.98
N PRO A 484 7.39 7.86 19.23
CA PRO A 484 6.09 7.77 18.60
C PRO A 484 5.19 8.92 19.07
N PRO A 485 4.16 9.29 18.28
CA PRO A 485 3.25 10.38 18.65
C PRO A 485 2.46 10.03 19.92
N GLY A 486 2.45 10.92 20.92
CA GLY A 486 1.69 10.74 22.17
C GLY A 486 0.18 11.02 22.02
N GLY A 487 -0.24 11.59 20.90
CA GLY A 487 -1.65 11.87 20.61
C GLY A 487 -1.90 12.23 19.15
N ARG A 488 -3.18 12.34 18.77
CA ARG A 488 -3.66 12.52 17.37
C ARG A 488 -3.04 13.71 16.61
N ARG A 489 -2.60 14.73 17.32
CA ARG A 489 -2.06 15.97 16.75
C ARG A 489 -0.55 16.13 16.97
N GLU A 490 0.06 15.17 17.66
CA GLU A 490 1.49 15.20 17.94
C GLU A 490 2.29 14.60 16.78
N PRO A 491 3.50 15.11 16.52
CA PRO A 491 4.38 14.54 15.52
C PRO A 491 4.99 13.22 16.02
N CYS A 492 5.35 12.35 15.07
CA CYS A 492 6.40 11.37 15.31
C CYS A 492 7.75 12.10 15.20
N VAL A 493 8.66 11.85 16.14
CA VAL A 493 9.96 12.52 16.21
C VAL A 493 11.06 11.47 16.12
N TRP A 494 11.98 11.65 15.17
CA TRP A 494 13.22 10.87 15.08
C TRP A 494 14.40 11.77 15.39
N ARG A 495 15.31 11.30 16.25
CA ARG A 495 16.53 12.02 16.63
C ARG A 495 17.75 11.21 16.27
N ALA A 496 18.62 11.81 15.46
CA ALA A 496 19.92 11.27 15.11
C ALA A 496 21.02 12.08 15.80
N ARG A 497 21.79 11.44 16.68
CA ARG A 497 22.93 12.04 17.39
C ARG A 497 24.17 12.03 16.50
N LYS A 498 24.99 13.07 16.62
CA LYS A 498 26.23 13.19 15.83
C LYS A 498 27.29 12.18 16.27
#